data_AF-A0A821RWZ2-F1
#
_entry.id   AF-A0A821RWZ2-F1
#
_cell.length_a   1.000
_cell.length_b   1.000
_cell.length_c   1.000
_cell.angle_alpha   90.00
_cell.angle_beta   90.00
_cell.angle_gamma   90.00
#
_symmetry.space_group_name_H-M   'P 1'
#
loop_
_entity.id
_entity.type
_entity.pdbx_description
1 polymer ?
#
loop_
_entity_poly.entity_id
_entity_poly.type
_entity_poly.pdbx_seq_one_letter_code
_entity_poly.pdbx_strand_id
1 'polypeptide(L)'
;MLGYDFYGTSINICKSTSFLYFAGGVIALTCMYLAAIDRYLQTCRSTARREWMTLYTARLLVFSAILISSGISVPFAIYRNVTANSLMCEYVNAIFKRMASLMYVIVGVPMPIILLSVFGCLTWQNLKTSGHHQRTRLATSQFNHQVIRMILIQTSTVVFSVLPASLLQAYFLITGRGSQGVTAVDRFLLCITQLLLYVHSCALFYVYLLVSPTFRRRVKIMLRFKRCRSTRVVAFTEQNNATRMPTIIS
;
A
#
# COMPACT_ATOMS: atom_id res chain seq x y z
N MET A 1 28.63 9.98 19.93
CA MET A 1 27.94 8.84 20.55
C MET A 1 28.17 7.61 19.68
N LEU A 2 28.97 6.65 20.17
CA LEU A 2 29.13 5.32 19.60
C LEU A 2 27.86 4.52 19.94
N GLY A 3 26.81 4.72 19.14
CA GLY A 3 25.63 3.86 19.20
C GLY A 3 25.98 2.56 18.50
N TYR A 4 25.92 1.45 19.23
CA TYR A 4 25.94 0.11 18.62
C TYR A 4 24.71 -0.01 17.71
N ASP A 5 24.89 0.22 16.41
CA ASP A 5 23.87 -0.13 15.44
C ASP A 5 23.76 -1.66 15.42
N PHE A 6 22.67 -2.19 15.96
CA PHE A 6 22.40 -3.63 15.98
C PHE A 6 22.46 -4.23 14.56
N TYR A 7 22.18 -3.41 13.55
CA TYR A 7 22.27 -3.74 12.12
C TYR A 7 23.70 -3.92 11.59
N GLY A 8 24.71 -3.36 12.27
CA GLY A 8 26.13 -3.50 11.95
C GLY A 8 26.81 -4.72 12.54
N THR A 9 26.12 -5.46 13.42
CA THR A 9 26.70 -6.60 14.15
C THR A 9 26.93 -7.82 13.27
N SER A 10 26.10 -8.01 12.24
CA SER A 10 26.28 -9.08 11.27
C SER A 10 25.82 -8.70 9.86
N ILE A 11 26.59 -9.13 8.87
CA ILE A 11 26.29 -8.93 7.45
C ILE A 11 24.92 -9.52 7.10
N ASN A 12 24.58 -10.68 7.67
CA ASN A 12 23.31 -11.37 7.40
C ASN A 12 22.10 -10.57 7.91
N ILE A 13 22.19 -9.92 9.08
CA ILE A 13 21.12 -9.06 9.60
C ILE A 13 20.97 -7.79 8.75
N CYS A 14 22.06 -7.14 8.37
CA CYS A 14 22.05 -5.98 7.49
C CYS A 14 21.34 -6.28 6.15
N LYS A 15 21.69 -7.40 5.51
CA LYS A 15 21.11 -7.81 4.23
C LYS A 15 19.64 -8.20 4.34
N SER A 16 19.29 -9.03 5.33
CA SER A 16 17.91 -9.48 5.54
C SER A 16 16.97 -8.34 5.92
N THR A 17 17.40 -7.43 6.80
CA THR A 17 16.61 -6.24 7.16
C THR A 17 16.37 -5.36 5.94
N SER A 18 17.41 -5.12 5.13
CA SER A 18 17.30 -4.27 3.94
C SER A 18 16.36 -4.88 2.90
N PHE A 19 16.44 -6.20 2.71
CA PHE A 19 15.52 -6.95 1.87
C PHE A 19 14.08 -6.82 2.37
N LEU A 20 13.83 -7.10 3.65
CA LEU A 20 12.47 -7.07 4.23
C LEU A 20 11.88 -5.67 4.19
N TYR A 21 12.68 -4.65 4.49
CA TYR A 21 12.25 -3.25 4.43
C TYR A 21 11.78 -2.88 3.03
N PHE A 22 12.59 -3.20 2.01
CA PHE A 22 12.29 -2.83 0.64
C PHE A 22 11.17 -3.68 0.05
N ALA A 23 11.24 -5.01 0.21
CA ALA A 23 10.20 -5.93 -0.24
C ALA A 23 8.86 -5.61 0.41
N GLY A 24 8.84 -5.42 1.74
CA GLY A 24 7.63 -5.06 2.47
C GLY A 24 7.04 -3.74 1.99
N GLY A 25 7.87 -2.72 1.75
CA GLY A 25 7.44 -1.44 1.20
C GLY A 25 6.80 -1.57 -0.19
N VAL A 26 7.47 -2.26 -1.12
CA VAL A 26 6.95 -2.45 -2.48
C VAL A 26 5.69 -3.32 -2.48
N ILE A 27 5.63 -4.37 -1.67
CA ILE A 27 4.43 -5.23 -1.53
C ILE A 27 3.25 -4.41 -1.03
N ALA A 28 3.44 -3.63 0.04
CA ALA A 28 2.39 -2.79 0.62
C ALA A 28 1.88 -1.77 -0.41
N LEU A 29 2.79 -1.15 -1.16
CA LEU A 29 2.47 -0.19 -2.21
C LEU A 29 1.70 -0.83 -3.36
N THR A 30 2.16 -1.98 -3.88
CA THR A 30 1.46 -2.71 -4.93
C THR A 30 0.08 -3.16 -4.48
N CYS A 31 -0.07 -3.66 -3.25
CA CYS A 31 -1.37 -4.02 -2.70
C CYS A 31 -2.31 -2.82 -2.58
N MET A 32 -1.78 -1.65 -2.23
CA MET A 32 -2.54 -0.40 -2.21
C MET A 32 -3.05 -0.03 -3.61
N TYR A 33 -2.23 -0.16 -4.65
CA TYR A 33 -2.66 0.06 -6.04
C TYR A 33 -3.70 -0.94 -6.50
N LEU A 34 -3.49 -2.23 -6.23
CA LEU A 34 -4.45 -3.27 -6.55
C LEU A 34 -5.79 -3.02 -5.85
N ALA A 35 -5.78 -2.55 -4.60
CA ALA A 35 -7.00 -2.17 -3.89
C ALA A 35 -7.71 -0.95 -4.52
N ALA A 36 -6.96 0.03 -5.04
CA ALA A 36 -7.54 1.16 -5.76
C ALA A 36 -8.15 0.75 -7.11
N ILE A 37 -7.48 -0.15 -7.84
CA ILE A 37 -7.98 -0.73 -9.10
C ILE A 37 -9.23 -1.57 -8.85
N ASP A 38 -9.22 -2.42 -7.82
CA ASP A 38 -10.38 -3.23 -7.41
C ASP A 38 -11.61 -2.35 -7.15
N ARG A 39 -11.44 -1.25 -6.42
CA ARG A 39 -12.52 -0.27 -6.16
C ARG A 39 -13.02 0.38 -7.44
N TYR A 40 -12.11 0.79 -8.33
CA TYR A 40 -12.49 1.33 -9.63
C TYR A 40 -13.32 0.34 -10.44
N LEU A 41 -12.88 -0.93 -10.54
CA LEU A 41 -13.58 -1.98 -11.27
C LEU A 41 -14.96 -2.30 -10.65
N GLN A 42 -15.07 -2.31 -9.33
CA GLN A 42 -16.35 -2.50 -8.63
C GLN A 42 -17.35 -1.39 -8.92
N THR A 43 -16.89 -0.16 -9.15
CA THR A 43 -17.75 0.99 -9.50
C THR A 43 -18.06 1.09 -11.01
N CYS A 44 -17.43 0.27 -11.85
CA CYS A 44 -17.71 0.28 -13.29
C CYS A 44 -19.13 -0.23 -13.58
N ARG A 45 -19.80 0.39 -14.57
CA ARG A 45 -21.17 0.01 -14.98
C ARG A 45 -21.24 -1.31 -15.73
N SER A 46 -20.17 -1.69 -16.42
CA SER A 46 -20.10 -2.94 -17.18
C SER A 46 -19.98 -4.15 -16.26
N THR A 47 -20.94 -5.07 -16.34
CA THR A 47 -20.92 -6.36 -15.61
C THR A 47 -19.70 -7.20 -15.96
N ALA A 48 -19.32 -7.24 -17.24
CA ALA A 48 -18.13 -7.95 -17.71
C ALA A 48 -16.84 -7.48 -17.00
N ARG A 49 -16.69 -6.17 -16.76
CA ARG A 49 -15.52 -5.64 -16.02
C ARG A 49 -15.55 -5.95 -14.53
N ARG A 50 -16.75 -6.09 -13.93
CA ARG A 50 -16.90 -6.49 -12.53
C ARG A 50 -16.58 -7.97 -12.33
N GLU A 51 -16.91 -8.81 -13.31
CA GLU A 51 -16.63 -10.25 -13.29
C GLU A 51 -15.14 -10.59 -13.38
N TRP A 52 -14.31 -9.71 -13.94
CA TRP A 52 -12.86 -9.92 -13.98
C TRP A 52 -12.22 -9.96 -12.57
N MET A 53 -12.79 -9.23 -11.61
CA MET A 53 -12.32 -9.19 -10.23
C MET A 53 -13.01 -10.23 -9.36
N THR A 54 -12.75 -11.50 -9.67
CA THR A 54 -13.11 -12.60 -8.77
C THR A 54 -12.14 -12.69 -7.59
N LEU A 55 -12.56 -13.34 -6.50
CA LEU A 55 -11.69 -13.61 -5.35
C LEU A 55 -10.46 -14.44 -5.74
N TYR A 56 -10.59 -15.33 -6.74
CA TYR A 56 -9.48 -16.11 -7.28
C TYR A 56 -8.47 -15.21 -7.99
N THR A 57 -8.92 -14.35 -8.90
CA THR A 57 -8.07 -13.38 -9.60
C THR A 57 -7.36 -12.46 -8.62
N ALA A 58 -8.07 -11.94 -7.61
CA ALA A 58 -7.49 -11.07 -6.59
C ALA A 58 -6.36 -11.76 -5.80
N ARG A 59 -6.54 -13.04 -5.43
CA ARG A 59 -5.50 -13.84 -4.75
C ARG A 59 -4.30 -14.07 -5.66
N LEU A 60 -4.54 -14.40 -6.93
CA LEU A 60 -3.47 -14.59 -7.91
C LEU A 60 -2.65 -13.31 -8.13
N LEU A 61 -3.32 -12.15 -8.24
CA LEU A 61 -2.67 -10.85 -8.39
C LEU A 61 -1.85 -10.45 -7.16
N VAL A 62 -2.35 -10.71 -5.95
CA VAL A 62 -1.59 -10.43 -4.72
C VAL A 62 -0.38 -11.37 -4.62
N PHE A 63 -0.55 -12.65 -4.94
CA PHE A 63 0.55 -13.62 -4.92
C PHE A 63 1.63 -13.26 -5.96
N SER A 64 1.25 -12.92 -7.19
CA SER A 64 2.20 -12.48 -8.21
C SER A 64 2.89 -11.17 -7.83
N ALA A 65 2.16 -10.22 -7.23
CA ALA A 65 2.73 -8.99 -6.71
C ALA A 65 3.81 -9.26 -5.64
N ILE A 66 3.58 -10.21 -4.73
CA ILE A 66 4.57 -10.60 -3.72
C ILE A 66 5.83 -11.15 -4.40
N LEU A 67 5.69 -12.10 -5.32
CA LEU A 67 6.83 -12.71 -6.02
C LEU A 67 7.65 -11.68 -6.80
N ILE A 68 6.99 -10.82 -7.57
CA ILE A 68 7.64 -9.77 -8.36
C ILE A 68 8.35 -8.78 -7.43
N SER A 69 7.68 -8.32 -6.37
CA SER A 69 8.25 -7.37 -5.41
C SER A 69 9.46 -7.95 -4.68
N SER A 70 9.39 -9.21 -4.27
CA SER A 70 10.53 -9.92 -3.67
C SER A 70 11.69 -10.02 -4.65
N GLY A 71 11.45 -10.36 -5.92
CA GLY A 71 12.49 -10.40 -6.95
C GLY A 71 13.18 -9.05 -7.16
N ILE A 72 12.41 -7.97 -7.28
CA ILE A 72 12.93 -6.59 -7.43
C ILE A 72 13.75 -6.16 -6.21
N SER A 73 13.47 -6.74 -5.03
CA SER A 73 14.14 -6.40 -3.76
C SER A 73 15.47 -7.12 -3.55
N VAL A 74 15.75 -8.19 -4.29
CA VAL A 74 16.99 -8.98 -4.14
C VAL A 74 18.27 -8.13 -4.31
N PRO A 75 18.40 -7.25 -5.33
CA PRO A 75 19.58 -6.41 -5.48
C PRO A 75 19.87 -5.53 -4.26
N PHE A 76 18.84 -5.05 -3.56
CA PHE A 76 19.00 -4.25 -2.36
C PHE A 76 19.63 -5.03 -1.20
N ALA A 77 19.47 -6.35 -1.17
CA ALA A 77 20.15 -7.22 -0.23
C ALA A 77 21.60 -7.50 -0.65
N ILE A 78 21.84 -7.70 -1.94
CA ILE A 78 23.17 -8.05 -2.48
C ILE A 78 24.15 -6.89 -2.34
N TYR A 79 23.74 -5.68 -2.73
CA TYR A 79 24.62 -4.51 -2.78
C TYR A 79 24.82 -3.80 -1.43
N ARG A 80 24.24 -4.32 -0.35
CA ARG A 80 24.50 -3.82 1.01
C ARG A 80 25.55 -4.65 1.73
N ASN A 81 26.46 -3.95 2.41
CA ASN A 81 27.47 -4.57 3.24
C ASN A 81 27.75 -3.72 4.48
N VAL A 82 28.38 -4.35 5.48
CA VAL A 82 28.83 -3.65 6.69
C VAL A 82 30.22 -3.10 6.42
N THR A 83 30.40 -1.79 6.61
CA THR A 83 31.70 -1.14 6.49
C THR A 83 32.48 -1.26 7.79
N ALA A 84 33.70 -1.79 7.72
CA ALA A 84 34.55 -2.08 8.89
C ALA A 84 34.83 -0.85 9.78
N ASN A 85 34.88 0.34 9.19
CA ASN A 85 35.25 1.57 9.91
C ASN A 85 34.09 2.24 10.65
N SER A 86 32.84 1.96 10.27
CA SER A 86 31.67 2.66 10.83
C SER A 86 30.63 1.73 11.45
N LEU A 87 30.77 0.40 11.27
CA LEU A 87 29.76 -0.59 11.66
C LEU A 87 28.36 -0.23 11.10
N MET A 88 28.31 0.47 9.97
CA MET A 88 27.06 0.86 9.32
C MET A 88 26.78 -0.02 8.11
N CYS A 89 25.50 -0.30 7.88
CA CYS A 89 25.01 -1.07 6.75
C CYS A 89 24.81 -0.12 5.55
N GLU A 90 25.79 -0.06 4.63
CA GLU A 90 25.80 0.86 3.50
C GLU A 90 25.84 0.16 2.15
N TYR A 91 25.54 0.89 1.08
CA TYR A 91 25.68 0.40 -0.29
C TYR A 91 27.15 0.38 -0.70
N VAL A 92 27.64 -0.77 -1.14
CA VAL A 92 29.03 -0.95 -1.60
C VAL A 92 29.27 -0.21 -2.91
N ASN A 93 28.28 -0.23 -3.81
CA ASN A 93 28.40 0.36 -5.14
C ASN A 93 27.74 1.75 -5.17
N ALA A 94 28.53 2.78 -5.47
CA ALA A 94 28.06 4.17 -5.55
C ALA A 94 27.02 4.39 -6.67
N ILE A 95 27.13 3.67 -7.78
CA ILE A 95 26.17 3.72 -8.89
C ILE A 95 24.82 3.16 -8.43
N PHE A 96 24.85 1.99 -7.76
CA PHE A 96 23.63 1.39 -7.20
C PHE A 96 23.00 2.28 -6.12
N LYS A 97 23.81 2.92 -5.25
CA LYS A 97 23.32 3.90 -4.26
C LYS A 97 22.53 5.04 -4.92
N ARG A 98 23.06 5.63 -6.00
CA ARG A 98 22.37 6.69 -6.76
C ARG A 98 21.09 6.18 -7.41
N MET A 99 21.13 5.01 -8.04
CA MET A 99 19.95 4.38 -8.66
C MET A 99 18.85 4.12 -7.62
N ALA A 100 19.21 3.57 -6.45
CA ALA A 100 18.30 3.32 -5.34
C ALA A 100 17.65 4.61 -4.82
N SER A 101 18.43 5.68 -4.63
CA SER A 101 17.91 6.99 -4.23
C SER A 101 16.96 7.57 -5.27
N LEU A 102 17.30 7.49 -6.56
CA LEU A 102 16.42 7.93 -7.65
C LEU A 102 15.11 7.15 -7.65
N MET A 103 15.18 5.83 -7.53
CA MET A 103 14.01 4.98 -7.47
C MET A 103 13.12 5.35 -6.27
N TYR A 104 13.72 5.62 -5.11
CA TYR A 104 12.97 6.06 -3.93
C TYR A 104 12.27 7.40 -4.16
N VAL A 105 12.94 8.39 -4.77
CA VAL A 105 12.37 9.72 -5.05
C VAL A 105 11.23 9.64 -6.08
N ILE A 106 11.39 8.85 -7.14
CA ILE A 106 10.40 8.75 -8.22
C ILE A 106 9.24 7.81 -7.86
N VAL A 107 9.53 6.66 -7.27
CA VAL A 107 8.51 5.65 -6.98
C VAL A 107 7.86 5.89 -5.61
N GLY A 108 8.57 6.50 -4.67
CA GLY A 108 8.11 6.63 -3.27
C GLY A 108 6.94 7.58 -3.07
N VAL A 109 6.89 8.70 -3.79
CA VAL A 109 5.87 9.75 -3.57
C VAL A 109 5.03 10.06 -4.82
N PRO A 110 5.61 10.45 -5.96
CA PRO A 110 4.79 10.91 -7.07
C PRO A 110 3.99 9.77 -7.68
N MET A 111 4.55 8.56 -7.82
CA MET A 111 3.82 7.41 -8.34
C MET A 111 2.57 7.07 -7.51
N PRO A 112 2.63 6.92 -6.16
CA PRO A 112 1.43 6.63 -5.38
C PRO A 112 0.39 7.73 -5.45
N ILE A 113 0.81 9.00 -5.41
CA ILE A 113 -0.13 10.12 -5.52
C ILE A 113 -0.83 10.10 -6.87
N ILE A 114 -0.09 9.93 -7.97
CA ILE A 114 -0.65 9.91 -9.32
C ILE A 114 -1.64 8.75 -9.46
N LEU A 115 -1.24 7.53 -9.12
CA LEU A 115 -2.11 6.35 -9.29
C LEU A 115 -3.35 6.41 -8.41
N LEU A 116 -3.20 6.76 -7.13
CA LEU A 116 -4.34 6.89 -6.23
C LEU A 116 -5.28 8.03 -6.65
N SER A 117 -4.74 9.13 -7.16
CA SER A 117 -5.54 10.24 -7.66
C SER A 117 -6.28 9.85 -8.94
N VAL A 118 -5.62 9.19 -9.90
CA VAL A 118 -6.24 8.74 -11.15
C VAL A 118 -7.36 7.74 -10.85
N PHE A 119 -7.08 6.65 -10.13
CA PHE A 119 -8.11 5.66 -9.81
C PHE A 119 -9.17 6.20 -8.85
N GLY A 120 -8.80 7.09 -7.93
CA GLY A 120 -9.75 7.80 -7.06
C GLY A 120 -10.70 8.70 -7.84
N CYS A 121 -10.20 9.50 -8.77
CA CYS A 121 -10.99 10.35 -9.65
C CYS A 121 -11.90 9.52 -10.57
N LEU A 122 -11.39 8.46 -11.18
CA LEU A 122 -12.20 7.56 -12.00
C LEU A 122 -13.32 6.88 -11.20
N THR A 123 -13.02 6.45 -9.97
CA THR A 123 -14.02 5.91 -9.04
C THR A 123 -15.07 6.96 -8.72
N TRP A 124 -14.67 8.20 -8.41
CA TRP A 124 -15.59 9.30 -8.15
C TRP A 124 -16.51 9.63 -9.33
N GLN A 125 -15.96 9.68 -10.55
CA GLN A 125 -16.74 9.93 -11.77
C GLN A 125 -17.78 8.83 -11.99
N ASN A 126 -17.38 7.56 -11.88
CA ASN A 126 -18.30 6.42 -12.01
C ASN A 126 -19.43 6.48 -10.99
N LEU A 127 -19.12 6.85 -9.74
CA LEU A 127 -20.10 7.00 -8.67
C LEU A 127 -21.07 8.16 -8.90
N LYS A 128 -20.58 9.31 -9.38
CA LYS A 128 -21.40 10.48 -9.69
C LYS A 128 -22.40 10.16 -10.81
N THR A 129 -21.93 9.52 -11.89
CA THR A 129 -22.76 9.15 -13.04
C THR A 129 -23.77 8.06 -12.70
N SER A 130 -23.36 7.04 -11.94
CA SER A 130 -24.25 5.93 -11.53
C SER A 130 -25.26 6.35 -10.48
N GLY A 131 -24.95 7.37 -9.69
CA GLY A 131 -25.87 7.93 -8.71
C GLY A 131 -27.17 8.40 -9.35
N HIS A 132 -27.13 9.02 -10.53
CA HIS A 132 -28.31 9.66 -11.11
C HIS A 132 -29.44 8.66 -11.49
N HIS A 133 -29.17 7.35 -11.55
CA HIS A 133 -30.12 6.35 -12.06
C HIS A 133 -30.60 5.28 -11.06
N GLN A 134 -30.04 5.15 -9.85
CA GLN A 134 -30.37 4.01 -8.97
C GLN A 134 -30.88 4.43 -7.58
N ARG A 135 -32.17 4.20 -7.32
CA ARG A 135 -32.92 4.45 -6.07
C ARG A 135 -32.49 3.58 -4.86
N THR A 136 -31.60 2.59 -5.02
CA THR A 136 -31.12 1.68 -3.95
C THR A 136 -30.01 2.30 -3.06
N ARG A 137 -30.12 3.60 -2.78
CA ARG A 137 -28.98 4.54 -2.68
C ARG A 137 -28.34 4.74 -1.29
N LEU A 138 -28.96 4.31 -0.19
CA LEU A 138 -28.44 4.61 1.17
C LEU A 138 -27.25 3.72 1.57
N ALA A 139 -27.37 2.40 1.39
CA ALA A 139 -26.29 1.46 1.76
C ALA A 139 -25.05 1.62 0.87
N THR A 140 -25.25 1.82 -0.44
CA THR A 140 -24.16 2.00 -1.41
C THR A 140 -23.47 3.35 -1.24
N SER A 141 -24.21 4.42 -0.93
CA SER A 141 -23.62 5.75 -0.66
C SER A 141 -22.70 5.74 0.56
N GLN A 142 -23.12 5.09 1.66
CA GLN A 142 -22.28 4.98 2.86
C GLN A 142 -20.99 4.18 2.60
N PHE A 143 -21.08 3.09 1.85
CA PHE A 143 -19.90 2.31 1.43
C PHE A 143 -18.95 3.16 0.56
N ASN A 144 -19.49 3.92 -0.38
CA ASN A 144 -18.70 4.79 -1.26
C ASN A 144 -17.99 5.92 -0.49
N HIS A 145 -18.71 6.62 0.39
CA HIS A 145 -18.11 7.66 1.25
C HIS A 145 -17.00 7.09 2.13
N GLN A 146 -17.18 5.88 2.65
CA GLN A 146 -16.18 5.19 3.43
C GLN A 146 -14.93 4.86 2.62
N VAL A 147 -15.10 4.33 1.40
CA VAL A 147 -14.00 4.02 0.51
C VAL A 147 -13.21 5.27 0.14
N ILE A 148 -13.88 6.36 -0.21
CA ILE A 148 -13.23 7.64 -0.55
C ILE A 148 -12.50 8.19 0.68
N ARG A 149 -13.13 8.19 1.85
CA ARG A 149 -12.50 8.64 3.11
C ARG A 149 -11.23 7.82 3.42
N MET A 150 -11.26 6.52 3.16
CA MET A 150 -10.11 5.65 3.36
C MET A 150 -8.96 6.01 2.40
N ILE A 151 -9.25 6.22 1.11
CA ILE A 151 -8.25 6.64 0.13
C ILE A 151 -7.66 7.99 0.52
N LEU A 152 -8.48 8.97 0.90
CA LEU A 152 -8.01 10.29 1.31
C LEU A 152 -7.07 10.21 2.51
N ILE A 153 -7.46 9.48 3.58
CA ILE A 153 -6.60 9.31 4.77
C ILE A 153 -5.28 8.62 4.39
N GLN A 154 -5.34 7.58 3.55
CA GLN A 154 -4.18 6.85 3.10
C GLN A 154 -3.23 7.73 2.29
N THR A 155 -3.74 8.47 1.31
CA THR A 155 -2.96 9.43 0.51
C THR A 155 -2.37 10.52 1.38
N SER A 156 -3.14 11.11 2.30
CA SER A 156 -2.62 12.12 3.23
C SER A 156 -1.50 11.56 4.11
N THR A 157 -1.63 10.34 4.62
CA THR A 157 -0.60 9.71 5.45
C THR A 157 0.67 9.40 4.65
N VAL A 158 0.54 9.00 3.38
CA VAL A 158 1.70 8.86 2.48
C VAL A 158 2.39 10.22 2.27
N VAL A 159 1.63 11.28 1.99
CA VAL A 159 2.18 12.62 1.80
C VAL A 159 2.91 13.11 3.05
N PHE A 160 2.29 13.05 4.23
CA PHE A 160 2.93 13.58 5.45
C PHE A 160 4.15 12.78 5.89
N SER A 161 4.18 11.46 5.67
CA SER A 161 5.27 10.62 6.16
C SER A 161 6.38 10.38 5.16
N VAL A 162 6.04 10.19 3.87
CA VAL A 162 7.01 9.77 2.83
C VAL A 162 7.58 10.97 2.07
N LEU A 163 6.85 12.09 1.98
CA LEU A 163 7.34 13.32 1.34
C LEU A 163 8.59 13.87 2.02
N PRO A 164 8.66 14.02 3.36
CA PRO A 164 9.87 14.56 4.00
C PRO A 164 11.11 13.69 3.74
N ALA A 165 10.94 12.37 3.77
CA ALA A 165 12.00 11.41 3.47
C ALA A 165 12.47 11.52 2.01
N SER A 166 11.53 11.67 1.07
CA SER A 166 11.84 11.77 -0.36
C SER A 166 12.52 13.09 -0.72
N LEU A 167 12.08 14.20 -0.11
CA LEU A 167 12.73 15.51 -0.26
C LEU A 167 14.16 15.48 0.29
N LEU A 168 14.37 14.85 1.44
CA LEU A 168 15.71 14.70 2.01
C LEU A 168 16.62 13.83 1.13
N GLN A 169 16.10 12.75 0.54
CA GLN A 169 16.85 11.94 -0.41
C GLN A 169 17.18 12.69 -1.70
N ALA A 170 16.24 13.46 -2.23
CA ALA A 170 16.48 14.32 -3.39
C ALA A 170 17.54 15.39 -3.08
N TYR A 171 17.48 15.99 -1.88
CA TYR A 171 18.49 16.91 -1.40
C TYR A 171 19.90 16.29 -1.37
N PHE A 172 20.06 15.09 -0.82
CA PHE A 172 21.36 14.39 -0.82
C PHE A 172 21.84 14.02 -2.22
N LEU A 173 20.92 13.68 -3.12
CA LEU A 173 21.24 13.34 -4.50
C LEU A 173 21.75 14.56 -5.28
N ILE A 174 21.08 15.71 -5.16
CA ILE A 174 21.41 16.94 -5.86
C ILE A 174 22.70 17.56 -5.31
N THR A 175 22.85 17.61 -3.98
CA THR A 175 24.00 18.27 -3.33
C THR A 175 25.24 17.39 -3.27
N GLY A 176 25.13 16.09 -3.54
CA GLY A 176 26.25 15.14 -3.38
C GLY A 176 26.71 14.96 -1.93
N ARG A 177 25.95 15.48 -0.94
CA ARG A 177 26.31 15.40 0.49
C ARG A 177 26.39 13.98 1.03
N GLY A 178 25.75 13.01 0.35
CA GLY A 178 25.84 11.59 0.70
C GLY A 178 27.24 10.98 0.59
N SER A 179 28.22 11.67 0.00
CA SER A 179 29.62 11.21 -0.11
C SER A 179 30.65 12.11 0.58
N GLN A 180 30.35 13.39 0.84
CA GLN A 180 31.31 14.37 1.39
C GLN A 180 31.23 14.55 2.92
N GLY A 181 30.37 13.77 3.59
CA GLY A 181 30.21 13.82 5.04
C GLY A 181 28.85 14.40 5.45
N VAL A 182 28.16 13.66 6.30
CA VAL A 182 26.82 13.99 6.79
C VAL A 182 26.96 14.84 8.06
N THR A 183 26.38 16.05 8.06
CA THR A 183 26.42 16.94 9.23
C THR A 183 25.53 16.42 10.36
N ALA A 184 25.68 16.97 11.58
CA ALA A 184 24.81 16.61 12.71
C ALA A 184 23.32 16.90 12.41
N VAL A 185 23.04 18.00 11.70
CA VAL A 185 21.68 18.37 11.26
C VAL A 185 21.13 17.33 10.28
N ASP A 186 21.92 16.89 9.32
CA ASP A 186 21.51 15.88 8.34
C ASP A 186 21.15 14.54 9.03
N ARG A 187 21.93 14.14 10.04
CA ARG A 187 21.64 12.93 10.84
C ARG A 187 20.34 13.07 11.64
N PHE A 188 20.10 14.25 12.20
CA PHE A 188 18.86 14.53 12.92
C PHE A 188 17.63 14.46 11.99
N LEU A 189 17.72 15.05 10.79
CA LEU A 189 16.67 14.97 9.78
C LEU A 189 16.44 13.53 9.29
N LEU A 190 17.50 12.75 9.08
CA LEU A 190 17.39 11.32 8.78
C LEU A 190 16.64 10.55 9.88
N CYS A 191 16.92 10.84 11.15
CA CYS A 191 16.22 10.22 12.28
C CYS A 191 14.73 10.57 12.28
N ILE A 192 14.38 11.85 12.10
CA ILE A 192 12.97 12.29 12.04
C ILE A 192 12.24 11.62 10.88
N THR A 193 12.83 11.64 9.68
CA THR A 193 12.20 11.05 8.50
C THR A 193 12.03 9.55 8.64
N GLN A 194 12.98 8.85 9.26
CA GLN A 194 12.86 7.42 9.52
C GLN A 194 11.79 7.10 10.58
N LEU A 195 11.67 7.92 11.63
CA LEU A 195 10.58 7.81 12.61
C LEU A 195 9.22 7.96 11.93
N LEU A 196 9.07 8.95 11.03
CA LEU A 196 7.85 9.17 10.27
C LEU A 196 7.49 7.97 9.38
N LEU A 197 8.47 7.30 8.77
CA LEU A 197 8.25 6.10 7.97
C LEU A 197 7.80 4.89 8.82
N TYR A 198 8.32 4.74 10.03
CA TYR A 198 7.82 3.72 10.96
C TYR A 198 6.39 4.01 11.41
N VAL A 199 6.11 5.27 11.77
CA VAL A 199 4.76 5.71 12.10
C VAL A 199 3.81 5.48 10.94
N HIS A 200 4.22 5.73 9.70
CA HIS A 200 3.44 5.44 8.49
C HIS A 200 3.04 3.98 8.40
N SER A 201 4.00 3.08 8.58
CA SER A 201 3.78 1.63 8.50
C SER A 201 2.75 1.16 9.53
N CYS A 202 2.85 1.68 10.76
CA CYS A 202 1.87 1.43 11.82
C CYS A 202 0.51 2.08 11.50
N ALA A 203 0.51 3.33 11.06
CA ALA A 203 -0.69 4.11 10.78
C ALA A 203 -1.54 3.46 9.69
N LEU A 204 -0.93 2.92 8.63
CA LEU A 204 -1.67 2.17 7.61
C LEU A 204 -2.45 1.01 8.24
N PHE A 205 -1.81 0.17 9.07
CA PHE A 205 -2.50 -0.91 9.77
C PHE A 205 -3.70 -0.41 10.57
N TYR A 206 -3.53 0.65 11.36
CA TYR A 206 -4.62 1.24 12.13
C TYR A 206 -5.71 1.88 11.27
N VAL A 207 -5.37 2.51 10.16
CA VAL A 207 -6.34 3.07 9.20
C VAL A 207 -7.19 1.95 8.61
N TYR A 208 -6.59 0.84 8.16
CA TYR A 208 -7.33 -0.32 7.69
C TYR A 208 -8.23 -0.90 8.79
N LEU A 209 -7.74 -0.96 10.04
CA LEU A 209 -8.48 -1.51 11.18
C LEU A 209 -9.63 -0.61 11.65
N LEU A 210 -9.44 0.71 11.69
CA LEU A 210 -10.41 1.69 12.21
C LEU A 210 -11.43 2.11 11.16
N VAL A 211 -11.02 2.26 9.90
CA VAL A 211 -11.87 2.81 8.84
C VAL A 211 -12.76 1.73 8.21
N SER A 212 -12.36 0.46 8.21
CA SER A 212 -13.16 -0.64 7.64
C SER A 212 -14.05 -1.32 8.70
N PRO A 213 -15.35 -0.99 8.82
CA PRO A 213 -16.30 -1.69 9.68
C PRO A 213 -16.47 -3.13 9.24
N THR A 214 -16.30 -3.42 7.94
CA THR A 214 -16.28 -4.79 7.41
C THR A 214 -15.12 -5.58 8.00
N PHE A 215 -13.94 -4.98 8.10
CA PHE A 215 -12.79 -5.58 8.77
C PHE A 215 -13.02 -5.73 10.26
N ARG A 216 -13.51 -4.70 10.97
CA ARG A 216 -13.86 -4.80 12.40
C ARG A 216 -14.89 -5.89 12.67
N ARG A 217 -15.88 -6.06 11.79
CA ARG A 217 -16.89 -7.12 11.91
C ARG A 217 -16.24 -8.50 11.74
N ARG A 218 -15.36 -8.68 10.74
CA ARG A 218 -14.63 -9.93 10.51
C ARG A 218 -13.62 -10.25 11.62
N VAL A 219 -12.87 -9.26 12.10
CA VAL A 219 -11.94 -9.43 13.24
C VAL A 219 -12.70 -9.72 14.53
N LYS A 220 -13.81 -9.02 14.80
CA LYS A 220 -14.68 -9.36 15.94
C LYS A 220 -15.26 -10.77 15.82
N ILE A 221 -15.63 -11.21 14.62
CA ILE A 221 -16.06 -12.60 14.38
C ILE A 221 -14.90 -13.56 14.68
N MET A 222 -13.72 -13.35 14.10
CA MET A 222 -12.52 -14.19 14.36
C MET A 222 -12.13 -14.23 15.85
N LEU A 223 -12.18 -13.09 16.56
CA LEU A 223 -11.86 -13.00 17.98
C LEU A 223 -12.99 -13.54 18.89
N ARG A 224 -14.26 -13.46 18.47
CA ARG A 224 -15.39 -14.08 19.17
C ARG A 224 -15.54 -15.57 18.87
N PHE A 225 -14.86 -16.11 17.87
CA PHE A 225 -14.82 -17.53 17.53
C PHE A 225 -13.91 -18.40 18.43
N LYS A 226 -13.79 -18.04 19.72
CA LYS A 226 -13.57 -19.03 20.80
C LYS A 226 -14.87 -19.54 21.45
N ARG A 227 -16.05 -19.10 20.99
CA ARG A 227 -17.34 -19.75 21.38
C ARG A 227 -18.26 -19.98 20.17
N CYS A 228 -18.30 -21.24 19.75
CA CYS A 228 -19.33 -21.96 19.00
C CYS A 228 -19.60 -21.68 17.50
N ARG A 229 -19.37 -22.77 16.76
CA ARG A 229 -20.17 -23.41 15.69
C ARG A 229 -20.38 -22.72 14.34
N SER A 230 -19.88 -23.44 13.33
CA SER A 230 -20.65 -24.03 12.23
C SER A 230 -21.45 -23.08 11.34
N THR A 231 -20.80 -22.76 10.22
CA THR A 231 -21.39 -22.73 8.87
C THR A 231 -22.75 -22.03 8.72
N ARG A 232 -22.69 -20.76 8.36
CA ARG A 232 -23.61 -20.24 7.34
C ARG A 232 -22.83 -19.35 6.38
N VAL A 233 -22.44 -19.95 5.26
CA VAL A 233 -22.01 -19.26 4.06
C VAL A 233 -23.15 -18.32 3.70
N VAL A 234 -22.94 -17.02 3.86
CA VAL A 234 -23.85 -16.01 3.31
C VAL A 234 -23.63 -16.06 1.81
N ALA A 235 -24.45 -16.85 1.13
CA ALA A 235 -24.62 -16.80 -0.31
C ALA A 235 -25.07 -15.38 -0.65
N PHE A 236 -24.21 -14.65 -1.36
CA PHE A 236 -24.51 -13.34 -1.93
C PHE A 236 -24.76 -13.54 -3.43
N THR A 237 -25.70 -14.42 -3.75
CA THR A 237 -26.13 -14.72 -5.12
C THR A 237 -27.57 -15.24 -5.05
N GLU A 238 -28.39 -14.80 -6.00
CA GLU A 238 -29.84 -15.04 -6.14
C GLU A 238 -30.80 -14.18 -5.30
N GLN A 239 -30.99 -12.93 -5.74
CA GLN A 239 -32.31 -12.31 -5.61
C GLN A 239 -32.71 -11.47 -6.84
N ASN A 240 -32.13 -11.76 -8.01
CA ASN A 240 -32.35 -10.97 -9.22
C ASN A 240 -32.89 -11.74 -10.43
N ASN A 241 -33.45 -12.94 -10.26
CA ASN A 241 -33.95 -13.74 -11.38
C ASN A 241 -35.28 -14.46 -11.16
N ALA A 242 -36.20 -13.86 -10.40
CA ALA A 242 -37.59 -14.33 -10.37
C ALA A 242 -38.52 -13.12 -10.27
N THR A 243 -38.99 -12.64 -11.42
CA THR A 243 -40.24 -11.86 -11.70
C THR A 243 -40.08 -10.91 -12.88
N ARG A 244 -39.71 -11.44 -14.05
CA ARG A 244 -40.09 -10.85 -15.34
C ARG A 244 -40.46 -11.95 -16.33
N MET A 245 -41.74 -12.33 -16.31
CA MET A 245 -42.48 -12.69 -17.51
C MET A 245 -43.94 -12.29 -17.30
N PRO A 246 -44.41 -11.20 -17.96
CA PRO A 246 -45.79 -11.11 -18.38
C PRO A 246 -45.88 -11.73 -19.78
N THR A 247 -46.58 -12.86 -19.91
CA THR A 247 -47.05 -13.33 -21.21
C THR A 247 -48.55 -13.06 -21.26
N ILE A 248 -48.89 -12.06 -22.06
CA ILE A 248 -50.23 -11.61 -22.42
C ILE A 248 -50.42 -12.02 -23.89
N ILE A 249 -51.55 -12.71 -24.17
CA ILE A 249 -52.23 -12.88 -25.49
C ILE A 249 -51.47 -13.78 -26.48
N SER A 250 -52.06 -14.79 -27.13
CA SER A 250 -53.41 -14.94 -27.72
C SER A 250 -53.94 -16.36 -27.64
#